data_AF-A0A5P1V383-F1
#
_entry.id   AF-A0A5P1V383-F1
#
_cell.length_a   1.000
_cell.length_b   1.000
_cell.length_c   1.000
_cell.angle_alpha   90.00
_cell.angle_beta   90.00
_cell.angle_gamma   90.00
#
_symmetry.space_group_name_H-M   'P 1'
#
loop_
_entity.id
_entity.type
_entity.pdbx_description
1 polymer ?
#
loop_
_entity_poly.entity_id
_entity_poly.type
_entity_poly.pdbx_seq_one_letter_code
_entity_poly.pdbx_strand_id
1 'polypeptide(L)' 'MIKEKNLKKKVGAGVCDFCGTPQPFCYFCTHCGLTICQTCFIENQRMFTRSGVTWVCPSCLNWETL' A
#
# COMPACT_ATOMS: atom_id res chain seq x y z
N MET A 1 -7.20 1.79 30.16
CA MET A 1 -6.69 0.89 29.11
C MET A 1 -6.10 1.73 28.00
N ILE A 2 -4.78 1.95 28.01
CA ILE A 2 -4.09 2.66 26.92
C ILE A 2 -4.08 1.69 25.75
N LYS A 3 -4.94 1.92 24.73
CA LYS A 3 -4.88 1.20 23.46
C LYS A 3 -3.51 1.50 22.86
N GLU A 4 -2.56 0.60 23.03
CA GLU A 4 -1.31 0.59 22.28
C GLU A 4 -1.67 0.63 20.80
N LYS A 5 -1.57 1.81 20.18
CA LYS A 5 -1.71 1.97 18.74
C LYS A 5 -0.50 1.27 18.14
N ASN A 6 -0.62 -0.03 17.88
CA ASN A 6 0.28 -0.77 17.02
C ASN A 6 0.35 0.00 15.69
N LEU A 7 1.37 0.85 15.52
CA LEU A 7 1.64 1.52 14.27
C LEU A 7 2.02 0.43 13.28
N LYS A 8 1.03 -0.15 12.60
CA LYS A 8 1.25 -1.06 11.48
C LYS A 8 2.17 -0.33 10.50
N LYS A 9 3.38 -0.85 10.33
CA LYS A 9 4.41 -0.26 9.47
C LYS A 9 3.81 -0.04 8.07
N LYS A 10 3.79 1.21 7.62
CA LYS A 10 3.27 1.58 6.29
C LYS A 10 4.28 1.29 5.17
N VAL A 11 5.56 1.16 5.51
CA VAL A 11 6.66 0.90 4.58
C VAL A 11 7.69 -0.04 5.24
N GLY A 12 8.30 -0.93 4.46
CA GLY A 12 9.36 -1.86 4.91
C GLY A 12 9.66 -2.95 3.89
N ALA A 13 10.56 -3.87 4.21
CA ALA A 13 10.85 -5.01 3.34
C ALA A 13 9.69 -6.00 3.31
N GLY A 14 9.37 -6.54 2.13
CA GLY A 14 8.26 -7.46 1.93
C GLY A 14 8.22 -8.02 0.51
N VAL A 15 7.26 -8.90 0.23
CA VAL A 15 7.02 -9.43 -1.11
C VAL A 15 5.94 -8.59 -1.78
N CYS A 16 6.21 -8.11 -3.00
CA CYS A 16 5.23 -7.35 -3.77
C CYS A 16 4.13 -8.30 -4.28
N ASP A 17 2.86 -8.01 -4.00
CA ASP A 17 1.73 -8.79 -4.53
C ASP A 17 1.56 -8.62 -6.05
N PHE A 18 2.17 -7.60 -6.65
CA PHE A 18 2.05 -7.31 -8.08
C PHE A 18 3.06 -8.09 -8.94
N CYS A 19 4.34 -8.08 -8.54
CA CYS A 19 5.41 -8.76 -9.28
C CYS A 19 5.89 -10.05 -8.61
N GLY A 20 5.43 -10.36 -7.40
CA GLY A 20 5.81 -11.56 -6.64
C GLY A 20 7.24 -11.56 -6.11
N THR A 21 8.00 -10.47 -6.27
CA THR A 21 9.40 -10.42 -5.87
C THR A 21 9.59 -9.86 -4.45
N PRO A 22 10.54 -10.41 -3.67
CA PRO A 22 10.96 -9.81 -2.41
C PRO A 22 11.72 -8.52 -2.67
N GLN A 23 11.31 -7.44 -2.01
CA GLN A 23 11.87 -6.11 -2.17
C GLN A 23 12.22 -5.51 -0.79
N PRO A 24 13.31 -4.73 -0.70
CA PRO A 24 13.70 -4.08 0.55
C PRO A 24 12.73 -2.96 0.94
N PHE A 25 11.97 -2.42 -0.02
CA PHE A 25 11.01 -1.34 0.18
C PHE A 25 9.68 -1.63 -0.53
N CYS A 26 8.67 -1.93 0.28
CA CYS A 26 7.29 -2.07 -0.11
C CYS A 26 6.39 -1.15 0.72
N TYR A 27 5.35 -0.62 0.07
CA TYR A 27 4.23 0.03 0.72
C TYR A 27 3.21 -1.02 1.15
N PHE A 28 2.76 -0.93 2.40
CA PHE A 28 1.79 -1.85 2.98
C PHE A 28 0.46 -1.15 3.21
N CYS A 29 -0.62 -1.76 2.70
CA CYS A 29 -1.97 -1.38 3.04
C CYS A 29 -2.29 -1.84 4.46
N THR A 30 -2.55 -0.90 5.36
CA THR A 30 -2.93 -1.23 6.75
C THR A 30 -4.34 -1.83 6.87
N HIS A 31 -5.14 -1.74 5.81
CA HIS A 31 -6.54 -2.18 5.76
C HIS A 31 -6.70 -3.59 5.16
N CYS A 32 -6.22 -3.83 3.94
CA CYS A 32 -6.32 -5.15 3.29
C CYS A 32 -5.04 -6.00 3.35
N GLY A 33 -3.89 -5.41 3.72
CA GLY A 33 -2.60 -6.10 3.70
C GLY A 33 -1.88 -6.12 2.35
N LEU A 34 -2.43 -5.50 1.30
CA LEU A 34 -1.77 -5.36 0.00
C LEU A 34 -0.37 -4.75 0.16
N THR A 35 0.60 -5.39 -0.46
CA THR A 35 2.01 -5.01 -0.46
C THR A 35 2.44 -4.68 -1.89
N ILE A 36 2.95 -3.47 -2.13
CA ILE A 36 3.41 -3.05 -3.45
C ILE A 36 4.80 -2.42 -3.37
N CYS A 37 5.73 -2.88 -4.21
CA CYS A 37 7.06 -2.30 -4.27
C CYS A 37 7.05 -0.92 -4.96
N GLN A 38 8.11 -0.14 -4.71
CA GLN A 38 8.25 1.20 -5.29
C GLN A 38 8.21 1.18 -6.83
N THR A 39 8.86 0.20 -7.48
CA THR A 39 8.89 0.08 -8.93
C THR A 39 7.50 -0.13 -9.52
N CYS A 40 6.78 -1.16 -9.06
CA CYS A 40 5.43 -1.45 -9.54
C CYS A 40 4.47 -0.29 -9.23
N PHE A 41 4.65 0.40 -8.12
CA PHE A 41 3.85 1.59 -7.81
C PHE A 41 4.08 2.73 -8.80
N ILE A 42 5.33 3.03 -9.16
CA ILE A 42 5.67 4.10 -10.12
C ILE A 42 5.17 3.76 -11.53
N GLU A 43 5.40 2.52 -11.99
CA GLU A 43 4.96 2.05 -13.30
C GLU A 43 3.43 2.11 -13.45
N ASN A 44 2.70 1.81 -12.37
CA ASN A 44 1.25 1.73 -12.37
C ASN A 44 0.60 2.90 -11.61
N GLN A 45 1.30 4.03 -11.43
CA GLN A 45 0.88 5.13 -10.56
C GLN A 45 -0.55 5.62 -10.85
N ARG A 46 -0.99 5.57 -12.12
CA ARG A 46 -2.36 5.93 -12.54
C ARG A 46 -3.45 5.04 -11.93
N MET A 47 -3.15 3.79 -11.61
CA MET A 47 -4.08 2.86 -10.96
C MET A 47 -4.12 3.04 -9.44
N PHE A 48 -3.00 3.49 -8.85
CA PHE A 48 -2.80 3.57 -7.40
C PHE A 48 -2.84 5.01 -6.87
N THR A 49 -3.08 6.02 -7.70
CA THR A 49 -3.16 7.43 -7.26
C THR A 49 -4.33 8.15 -7.87
N ARG A 50 -5.04 8.96 -7.07
CA ARG A 50 -6.18 9.78 -7.53
C ARG A 50 -5.74 11.12 -8.12
N SER A 51 -4.68 11.71 -7.59
CA SER A 51 -4.18 13.05 -7.94
C SER A 51 -2.64 13.12 -7.92
N GLY A 52 -1.97 11.98 -8.14
CA GLY A 52 -0.50 11.87 -8.18
C GLY A 52 0.20 11.90 -6.82
N VAL A 53 -0.40 12.50 -5.78
CA VAL A 53 0.20 12.66 -4.44
C VAL A 53 -0.30 11.64 -3.42
N THR A 54 -1.56 11.19 -3.54
CA THR A 54 -2.16 10.26 -2.57
C THR A 54 -2.16 8.84 -3.11
N TRP A 55 -1.41 7.94 -2.45
CA TRP A 55 -1.50 6.50 -2.68
C TRP A 55 -2.86 5.99 -2.20
N VAL A 56 -3.56 5.27 -3.07
CA VAL A 56 -4.86 4.66 -2.83
C VAL A 56 -4.72 3.17 -3.15
N CYS A 57 -5.14 2.32 -2.22
CA CYS A 57 -5.14 0.88 -2.44
C CYS A 57 -6.36 0.49 -3.29
N PRO A 58 -6.19 -0.15 -4.47
CA PRO A 58 -7.29 -0.57 -5.33
C PRO A 58 -8.18 -1.63 -4.67
N SER A 59 -7.61 -2.46 -3.79
CA SER A 59 -8.38 -3.44 -3.03
C SER A 59 -9.21 -2.82 -1.89
N CYS A 60 -8.81 -1.65 -1.38
CA CYS A 60 -9.54 -0.92 -0.33
C CYS A 60 -10.42 0.21 -0.87
N LEU A 61 -10.54 0.35 -2.19
CA LEU A 61 -11.41 1.33 -2.83
C LEU A 61 -12.88 0.93 -2.60
N ASN A 62 -13.33 1.08 -1.35
CA ASN A 62 -14.74 1.22 -1.07
C ASN A 62 -15.11 2.67 -1.42
N TRP A 63 -15.64 2.83 -2.63
CA TRP A 63 -16.12 4.10 -3.20
C TRP A 63 -17.20 4.78 -2.35
N GLU A 64 -17.76 4.08 -1.36
CA GLU A 64 -18.73 4.59 -0.38
C GLU A 64 -18.13 5.34 0.82
N THR A 65 -16.80 5.47 0.91
CA THR A 65 -16.13 6.15 2.06
C THR A 65 -15.40 7.44 1.71
N LEU A 66 -15.67 8.02 0.53
CA LEU A 66 -15.27 9.38 0.18
C LEU A 66 -16.39 10.38 0.47
#